data_AF-A0A927IMQ0-F1
#
_entry.id   AF-A0A927IMQ0-F1
#
_cell.length_a   1.000
_cell.length_b   1.000
_cell.length_c   1.000
_cell.angle_alpha   90.00
_cell.angle_beta   90.00
_cell.angle_gamma   90.00
#
_symmetry.space_group_name_H-M   'P 1'
#
loop_
_entity.id
_entity.type
_entity.pdbx_description
1 polymer ?
#
loop_
_entity_poly.entity_id
_entity_poly.type
_entity_poly.pdbx_seq_one_letter_code
_entity_poly.pdbx_strand_id
1 'polypeptide(L)'
;MFSCLLLLASAALPCAGAAPSDGADGRKSLGNDDDTFVFMGRCPNGEMYRLLAYDKQVGGFKRSFYDYEGPAGKGTIKSQTAPRVIASRVCLALAEMAGDE
;
A
#
# COMPACT_ATOMS: atom_id res chain seq x y z
N MET A 1 52.37 -11.41 30.02
CA MET A 1 51.16 -12.24 30.02
C MET A 1 50.42 -11.99 31.32
N PHE A 2 49.20 -11.42 31.25
CA PHE A 2 48.21 -11.19 32.31
C PHE A 2 48.68 -10.36 33.53
N SER A 3 47.91 -9.47 34.14
CA SER A 3 46.50 -9.18 34.02
C SER A 3 46.26 -7.76 34.54
N CYS A 4 45.53 -6.97 33.76
CA CYS A 4 44.96 -5.70 34.16
C CYS A 4 43.72 -6.00 35.00
N LEU A 5 43.72 -5.69 36.29
CA LEU A 5 42.51 -5.80 37.11
C LEU A 5 42.54 -4.84 38.28
N LEU A 6 42.33 -3.57 37.97
CA LEU A 6 41.75 -2.60 38.88
C LEU A 6 40.93 -1.63 38.03
N LEU A 7 39.62 -1.60 38.23
CA LEU A 7 38.89 -0.40 38.72
C LEU A 7 37.38 -0.56 38.50
N LEU A 8 36.70 -0.61 39.65
CA LEU A 8 35.50 0.14 40.01
C LEU A 8 34.18 -0.09 39.25
N ALA A 9 33.20 -0.45 40.06
CA ALA A 9 31.77 -0.42 39.83
C ALA A 9 31.27 0.86 39.16
N SER A 10 30.34 0.72 38.23
CA SER A 10 29.41 1.77 37.84
C SER A 10 28.06 1.13 37.54
N ALA A 11 27.04 1.70 38.19
CA ALA A 11 25.69 1.19 38.27
C ALA A 11 24.96 1.21 36.91
N ALA A 12 23.99 0.31 36.80
CA ALA A 12 23.13 0.10 35.65
C ALA A 12 22.26 1.32 35.31
N LEU A 13 22.21 1.67 34.02
CA LEU A 13 21.09 2.38 33.39
C LEU A 13 20.81 1.71 32.04
N PRO A 14 19.72 0.92 31.88
CA PRO A 14 19.30 0.42 30.58
C PRO A 14 18.55 1.54 29.86
N CYS A 15 19.20 2.22 28.92
CA CYS A 15 18.46 3.02 27.94
C CYS A 15 17.68 2.06 27.04
N ALA A 16 16.35 2.10 27.19
CA ALA A 16 15.41 1.35 26.38
C ALA A 16 15.67 1.56 24.88
N GLY A 17 15.74 0.45 24.15
CA GLY A 17 15.89 0.46 22.70
C GLY A 17 14.69 1.11 22.02
N ALA A 18 14.94 2.15 21.23
CA ALA A 18 14.01 2.59 20.20
C ALA A 18 14.21 1.67 19.00
N ALA A 19 13.28 0.73 18.80
CA ALA A 19 13.21 -0.02 17.56
C ALA A 19 12.68 0.92 16.46
N PRO A 20 13.40 1.11 15.33
CA PRO A 20 12.75 1.63 14.14
C PRO A 20 11.71 0.58 13.73
N SER A 21 10.44 0.99 13.73
CA SER A 21 9.38 0.21 13.10
C SER A 21 9.71 0.19 11.62
N ASP A 22 10.30 -0.91 11.17
CA ASP A 22 10.43 -1.29 9.78
C ASP A 22 9.01 -1.40 9.22
N GLY A 23 8.50 -0.27 8.77
CA GLY A 23 7.26 -0.18 8.02
C GLY A 23 7.55 -0.85 6.69
N ALA A 24 7.41 -2.18 6.69
CA ALA A 24 7.60 -3.05 5.56
C ALA A 24 7.04 -2.36 4.31
N ASP A 25 7.95 -1.92 3.45
CA ASP A 25 7.66 -1.51 2.09
C ASP A 25 7.17 -2.76 1.39
N GLY A 26 5.86 -3.02 1.53
CA GLY A 26 5.13 -4.08 0.88
C GLY A 26 4.98 -3.80 -0.62
N ARG A 27 6.01 -3.26 -1.25
CA ARG A 27 6.15 -3.20 -2.70
C ARG A 27 6.50 -4.60 -3.18
N LYS A 28 5.54 -5.51 -3.01
CA LYS A 28 5.45 -6.71 -3.82
C LYS A 28 5.32 -6.22 -5.26
N SER A 29 6.43 -6.32 -5.99
CA SER A 29 6.41 -6.30 -7.44
C SER A 29 5.49 -7.44 -7.87
N LEU A 30 4.28 -7.10 -8.32
CA LEU A 30 3.33 -8.08 -8.85
C LEU A 30 3.85 -8.53 -10.22
N GLY A 31 3.68 -9.83 -10.47
CA GLY A 31 4.45 -10.61 -11.41
C GLY A 31 3.94 -10.51 -12.85
N ASN A 32 4.92 -10.46 -13.74
CA ASN A 32 4.99 -10.21 -15.18
C ASN A 32 4.04 -10.98 -16.14
N ASP A 33 2.83 -11.37 -15.75
CA ASP A 33 1.81 -11.97 -16.63
C ASP A 33 0.45 -11.28 -16.37
N ASP A 34 0.33 -10.04 -16.82
CA ASP A 34 -0.24 -8.97 -15.99
C ASP A 34 -1.46 -8.26 -16.64
N ASP A 35 -2.57 -8.97 -16.85
CA ASP A 35 -3.87 -8.35 -17.19
C ASP A 35 -4.68 -7.98 -15.93
N THR A 36 -4.15 -8.25 -14.73
CA THR A 36 -4.85 -7.99 -13.47
C THR A 36 -3.86 -7.65 -12.35
N PHE A 37 -4.11 -6.55 -11.66
CA PHE A 37 -3.27 -6.05 -10.56
C PHE A 37 -4.11 -5.78 -9.33
N VAL A 38 -3.55 -6.07 -8.15
CA VAL A 38 -4.21 -5.79 -6.86
C VAL A 38 -3.38 -4.81 -6.05
N PHE A 39 -3.97 -3.65 -5.73
CA PHE A 39 -3.42 -2.70 -4.78
C PHE A 39 -4.22 -2.80 -3.49
N MET A 40 -3.54 -2.97 -2.35
CA MET A 40 -4.20 -3.02 -1.06
C MET A 40 -3.25 -2.49 0.02
N GLY A 41 -3.82 -1.82 1.02
CA GLY A 41 -3.04 -1.23 2.09
C GLY A 41 -3.88 -0.36 3.00
N ARG A 42 -3.21 0.56 3.70
CA ARG A 42 -3.85 1.58 4.52
C ARG A 42 -3.78 2.95 3.86
N CYS A 43 -4.87 3.68 3.94
CA CYS A 43 -4.95 5.08 3.59
C CYS A 43 -4.28 5.96 4.66
N PRO A 44 -3.98 7.24 4.37
CA PRO A 44 -3.38 8.15 5.35
C PRO A 44 -4.22 8.35 6.62
N ASN A 45 -5.53 8.13 6.54
CA ASN A 45 -6.46 8.16 7.67
C ASN A 45 -6.49 6.85 8.49
N GLY A 46 -5.69 5.85 8.11
CA GLY A 46 -5.60 4.54 8.77
C GLY A 46 -6.61 3.50 8.28
N GLU A 47 -7.59 3.87 7.46
CA GLU A 47 -8.58 2.95 6.91
C GLU A 47 -7.96 2.03 5.86
N MET A 48 -8.49 0.81 5.74
CA MET A 48 -8.04 -0.14 4.73
C MET A 48 -8.61 0.21 3.37
N TYR A 49 -7.84 -0.03 2.31
CA TYR A 49 -8.34 0.02 0.94
C TYR A 49 -7.93 -1.20 0.13
N ARG A 50 -8.70 -1.47 -0.92
CA ARG A 50 -8.41 -2.44 -1.97
C ARG A 50 -8.82 -1.88 -3.33
N LEU A 51 -8.00 -2.16 -4.33
CA LEU A 51 -8.26 -1.92 -5.74
C LEU A 51 -7.85 -3.16 -6.52
N LEU A 52 -8.76 -3.71 -7.32
CA LEU A 52 -8.50 -4.72 -8.33
C LEU A 52 -8.59 -4.03 -9.70
N ALA A 53 -7.46 -3.86 -10.37
CA ALA A 53 -7.39 -3.36 -11.74
C ALA A 53 -7.35 -4.53 -12.71
N TYR A 54 -8.15 -4.50 -13.77
CA TYR A 54 -8.17 -5.55 -14.77
C TYR A 54 -8.65 -5.02 -16.13
N ASP A 55 -8.24 -5.69 -17.20
CA ASP A 55 -8.72 -5.38 -18.53
C ASP A 55 -9.79 -6.38 -19.00
N LYS A 56 -10.83 -5.89 -19.69
CA LYS A 56 -11.86 -6.70 -20.36
C LYS A 56 -11.99 -6.29 -21.81
N GLN A 57 -12.33 -7.24 -22.67
CA GLN A 57 -12.66 -6.98 -24.07
C GLN A 57 -14.14 -6.60 -24.17
N VAL A 58 -14.45 -5.39 -24.63
CA VAL A 58 -15.82 -4.87 -24.78
C VAL A 58 -15.95 -4.29 -26.18
N GLY A 59 -16.82 -4.89 -27.01
CA GLY A 59 -17.01 -4.47 -28.40
C GLY A 59 -15.74 -4.59 -29.26
N GLY A 60 -14.88 -5.58 -28.97
CA GLY A 60 -13.60 -5.77 -29.66
C GLY A 60 -12.45 -4.89 -29.16
N PHE A 61 -12.70 -3.98 -28.22
CA PHE A 61 -11.67 -3.11 -27.64
C PHE A 61 -11.29 -3.55 -26.23
N LYS A 62 -9.99 -3.53 -25.91
CA LYS A 62 -9.51 -3.70 -24.53
C LYS A 62 -9.86 -2.45 -23.71
N ARG A 63 -10.56 -2.62 -22.59
CA ARG A 63 -10.99 -1.55 -21.70
C ARG A 63 -10.58 -1.90 -20.28
N SER A 64 -10.05 -0.93 -19.55
CA SER A 64 -9.63 -1.10 -18.17
C SER A 64 -10.76 -0.80 -17.20
N PHE A 65 -10.86 -1.66 -16.18
CA PHE A 65 -11.87 -1.61 -15.14
C PHE A 65 -11.20 -1.75 -13.78
N TYR A 66 -11.86 -1.20 -12.77
CA TYR A 66 -11.34 -1.12 -11.42
C TYR A 66 -12.45 -1.42 -10.43
N ASP A 67 -12.32 -2.52 -9.68
CA ASP A 67 -13.17 -2.79 -8.53
C ASP A 67 -12.47 -2.25 -7.28
N TYR A 68 -13.11 -1.34 -6.55
CA TYR A 68 -12.51 -0.66 -5.42
C TYR A 68 -13.36 -0.80 -4.15
N GLU A 69 -12.69 -0.73 -3.00
CA GLU A 69 -13.29 -0.68 -1.67
C GLU A 69 -12.39 0.15 -0.74
N GLY A 70 -12.96 1.11 -0.01
CA GLY A 70 -12.25 1.96 0.94
C GLY A 70 -13.03 3.22 1.31
N PRO A 71 -12.34 4.29 1.78
CA PRO A 71 -12.99 5.56 2.19
C PRO A 71 -13.84 6.23 1.11
N ALA A 72 -13.50 6.06 -0.17
CA ALA A 72 -14.31 6.52 -1.31
C ALA A 72 -15.56 5.65 -1.57
N GLY A 73 -15.84 4.66 -0.73
CA GLY A 73 -16.92 3.69 -0.87
C GLY A 73 -16.48 2.40 -1.57
N LYS A 74 -17.44 1.73 -2.23
CA LYS A 74 -17.24 0.47 -2.92
C LYS A 74 -17.96 0.47 -4.26
N GLY A 75 -17.30 0.02 -5.31
CA GLY A 75 -17.90 -0.04 -6.64
C GLY A 75 -16.96 -0.51 -7.72
N THR A 76 -17.40 -0.35 -8.97
CA THR A 76 -16.61 -0.63 -10.17
C THR A 76 -16.64 0.58 -11.08
N ILE A 77 -15.48 1.01 -11.56
CA ILE A 77 -15.38 2.06 -12.59
C ILE A 77 -14.64 1.55 -13.83
N LYS A 78 -14.97 2.13 -14.98
CA LYS A 78 -14.23 1.97 -16.23
C LYS A 78 -13.42 3.24 -16.46
N SER A 79 -12.11 3.13 -16.60
CA SER A 79 -11.24 4.30 -16.76
C SER A 79 -9.98 3.94 -17.54
N GLN A 80 -9.37 4.90 -18.24
CA GLN A 80 -8.04 4.77 -18.85
C GLN A 80 -6.93 5.29 -17.92
N THR A 81 -7.30 5.81 -16.75
CA THR A 81 -6.36 6.33 -15.75
C THR A 81 -5.51 5.20 -15.18
N ALA A 82 -4.20 5.45 -15.03
CA ALA A 82 -3.28 4.44 -14.52
C ALA A 82 -3.74 3.85 -13.16
N PRO A 83 -3.62 2.51 -12.93
CA PRO A 83 -4.11 1.86 -11.71
C PRO A 83 -3.62 2.51 -10.40
N ARG A 84 -2.37 2.98 -10.38
CA ARG A 84 -1.77 3.64 -9.22
C ARG A 84 -2.46 4.97 -8.86
N VAL A 85 -2.95 5.70 -9.86
CA VAL A 85 -3.68 6.97 -9.66
C VAL A 85 -5.10 6.69 -9.17
N ILE A 86 -5.76 5.65 -9.67
CA ILE A 86 -7.05 5.22 -9.12
C ILE A 86 -6.88 4.75 -7.67
N ALA A 87 -5.83 3.99 -7.35
CA ALA A 87 -5.57 3.50 -6.00
C ALA A 87 -5.43 4.62 -4.97
N SER A 88 -4.77 5.73 -5.33
CA SER A 88 -4.67 6.89 -4.43
C SER A 88 -6.02 7.60 -4.22
N ARG A 89 -6.90 7.60 -5.23
CA ARG A 89 -8.26 8.18 -5.13
C ARG A 89 -9.18 7.39 -4.22
N VAL A 90 -9.00 6.06 -4.09
CA VAL A 90 -9.79 5.23 -3.15
C VAL A 90 -9.71 5.75 -1.71
N CYS A 91 -8.58 6.37 -1.35
CA CYS A 91 -8.34 6.92 -0.02
C CYS A 91 -8.93 8.31 0.24
N LEU A 92 -9.52 8.95 -0.75
CA LEU A 92 -10.14 10.26 -0.60
C LEU A 92 -11.61 10.06 -0.20
N ALA A 93 -11.92 10.28 1.08
CA ALA A 93 -13.29 10.16 1.58
C ALA A 93 -14.24 11.10 0.81
N LEU A 94 -15.44 10.60 0.47
CA LEU A 94 -16.45 11.30 -0.34
C LEU A 94 -15.96 11.72 -1.74
N ALA A 95 -14.82 11.21 -2.21
CA ALA A 95 -14.42 11.44 -3.59
C ALA A 95 -15.40 10.75 -4.54
N GLU A 96 -15.83 11.50 -5.55
CA GLU A 96 -16.58 10.92 -6.65
C GLU A 96 -15.64 10.02 -7.48
N MET A 97 -15.92 8.73 -7.47
CA MET A 97 -15.24 7.75 -8.32
C MET A 97 -15.99 7.70 -9.65
N ALA A 98 -15.67 8.63 -10.54
CA ALA A 98 -16.22 8.67 -11.89
C ALA A 98 -15.32 7.87 -12.86
N GLY A 99 -15.96 7.13 -13.77
CA GLY A 99 -15.29 6.55 -14.93
C GLY A 99 -15.17 7.53 -16.09
N ASP A 100 -14.40 7.17 -17.11
CA ASP A 100 -14.10 8.04 -18.28
C ASP A 100 -15.07 7.85 -19.47
N GLU A 101 -16.23 7.21 -19.28
CA GLU A 101 -17.25 6.85 -20.29
C GLU A 101 -16.78 6.58 -21.74
#